data_AF-A0A968SNQ8-F1
#
_entry.id   AF-A0A968SNQ8-F1
#
_cell.length_a   1.000
_cell.length_b   1.000
_cell.length_c   1.000
_cell.angle_alpha   90.00
_cell.angle_beta   90.00
_cell.angle_gamma   90.00
#
_symmetry.space_group_name_H-M   'P 1'
#
loop_
_entity.id
_entity.type
_entity.pdbx_description
1 polymer ?
#
loop_
_entity_poly.entity_id
_entity_poly.type
_entity_poly.pdbx_seq_one_letter_code
_entity_poly.pdbx_strand_id
1 'polypeptide(L)'
;MVLVEDGTHFSFLGGRGQGVVPVPQLLVGPDPVLAFPQLQALSLAFLRATVQEREDYGSLLNPSAVAELNADTLRLSLIREDVLGVAKKDVLDEGM
;
A
#
# COMPACT_ATOMS: atom_id res chain seq x y z
N MET A 1 -3.58 -2.96 -5.08
CA MET A 1 -3.74 -1.59 -4.57
C MET A 1 -3.31 -1.55 -3.10
N VAL A 2 -2.58 -0.53 -2.67
CA VAL A 2 -2.27 -0.34 -1.23
C VAL A 2 -3.15 0.78 -0.69
N LEU A 3 -3.80 0.54 0.44
CA LEU A 3 -4.55 1.53 1.20
C LEU A 3 -3.76 1.84 2.49
N VAL A 4 -3.70 3.12 2.85
CA VAL A 4 -3.10 3.60 4.09
C VAL A 4 -4.19 4.28 4.91
N GLU A 5 -4.47 3.75 6.10
CA GLU A 5 -5.44 4.34 7.02
C GLU A 5 -4.96 5.74 7.44
N ASP A 6 -5.88 6.71 7.43
CA ASP A 6 -5.60 8.15 7.67
C ASP A 6 -4.52 8.79 6.78
N GLY A 7 -4.07 8.08 5.74
CA GLY A 7 -3.05 8.55 4.81
C GLY A 7 -3.50 9.80 4.05
N THR A 8 -2.66 10.83 4.03
CA THR A 8 -2.87 12.04 3.22
C THR A 8 -1.75 12.19 2.19
N HIS A 9 -1.92 13.15 1.25
CA HIS A 9 -0.85 13.53 0.34
C HIS A 9 0.46 13.88 1.08
N PHE A 10 0.36 14.56 2.22
CA PHE A 10 1.51 15.02 3.00
C PHE A 10 2.23 13.91 3.76
N SER A 11 1.56 12.79 4.06
CA SER A 11 2.17 11.61 4.67
C SER A 11 3.30 11.04 3.82
N PHE A 12 3.29 11.28 2.51
CA PHE A 12 4.25 10.72 1.57
C PHE A 12 5.19 11.77 0.97
N LEU A 13 5.25 12.97 1.53
CA LEU A 13 6.22 13.98 1.10
C LEU A 13 7.52 13.85 1.88
N GLY A 14 8.65 13.88 1.16
CA GLY A 14 9.96 14.03 1.76
C GLY A 14 10.06 15.36 2.52
N GLY A 15 10.76 15.36 3.66
CA GLY A 15 11.02 16.59 4.44
C GLY A 15 10.06 16.86 5.59
N ARG A 16 9.28 15.88 6.08
CA ARG A 16 8.47 16.01 7.33
C ARG A 16 7.45 17.16 7.31
N GLY A 17 6.86 17.46 6.15
CA GLY A 17 5.94 18.61 6.01
C GLY A 17 6.62 19.99 6.05
N GLN A 18 7.95 20.04 5.97
CA GLN A 18 8.73 21.27 5.89
C GLN A 18 8.76 21.78 4.43
N GLY A 19 7.61 22.25 3.95
CA GLY A 19 7.54 23.06 2.74
C GLY A 19 7.94 24.51 3.02
N VAL A 20 8.00 25.34 1.97
CA VAL A 20 8.18 26.80 2.09
C VAL A 20 7.05 27.43 2.94
N VAL A 21 5.88 26.80 2.93
CA VAL A 21 4.74 27.13 3.80
C VAL A 21 4.51 25.96 4.76
N PRO A 22 4.46 26.20 6.08
CA PRO A 22 4.19 25.15 7.05
C PRO A 22 2.77 24.63 6.88
N VAL A 23 2.63 23.30 6.83
CA VAL A 23 1.34 22.63 6.74
C VAL A 23 0.80 22.37 8.15
N PRO A 24 -0.47 22.69 8.45
CA PRO A 24 -1.08 22.36 9.73
C PRO A 24 -0.98 20.85 10.04
N GLN A 25 -0.54 20.49 11.26
CA GLN A 25 -0.30 19.09 11.63
C GLN A 25 -1.52 18.19 11.43
N LEU A 26 -2.73 18.72 11.64
CA LEU A 26 -3.98 17.99 11.44
C LEU A 26 -4.18 17.51 9.99
N LEU A 27 -3.50 18.10 9.01
CA LEU A 27 -3.60 17.74 7.60
C LEU A 27 -2.50 16.79 7.13
N VAL A 28 -1.49 16.49 7.98
CA VAL A 28 -0.33 15.70 7.56
C VAL A 28 -0.63 14.20 7.51
N GLY A 29 -1.58 13.72 8.33
CA GLY A 29 -1.85 12.28 8.49
C GLY A 29 -0.71 11.56 9.22
N PRO A 30 -0.48 10.26 8.94
CA PRO A 30 0.66 9.49 9.43
C PRO A 30 2.01 10.20 9.26
N ASP A 31 2.92 9.97 10.21
CA ASP A 31 4.25 10.62 10.23
C ASP A 31 5.01 10.36 8.91
N PRO A 32 5.36 11.42 8.15
CA PRO A 32 6.09 11.26 6.90
C PRO A 32 7.47 10.59 7.06
N VAL A 33 8.07 10.64 8.25
CA VAL A 33 9.31 9.93 8.56
C VAL A 33 9.14 8.42 8.45
N LEU A 34 7.94 7.92 8.75
CA LEU A 34 7.62 6.49 8.72
C LEU A 34 6.95 6.11 7.40
N ALA A 35 5.99 6.92 6.93
CA ALA A 35 5.18 6.60 5.77
C ALA A 35 5.96 6.66 4.44
N PHE A 36 6.84 7.65 4.26
CA PHE A 36 7.58 7.80 2.99
C PHE A 36 8.56 6.65 2.72
N PRO A 37 9.35 6.16 3.69
CA PRO A 37 10.16 4.95 3.49
C PRO A 37 9.34 3.71 3.11
N GLN A 38 8.17 3.50 3.71
CA GLN A 38 7.36 2.33 3.37
C GLN A 38 6.77 2.41 1.96
N LEU A 39 6.37 3.61 1.52
CA LEU A 39 5.98 3.81 0.13
C LEU A 39 7.13 3.47 -0.82
N GLN A 40 8.36 3.88 -0.52
CA GLN A 40 9.53 3.53 -1.34
C GLN A 40 9.79 2.02 -1.36
N ALA A 41 9.74 1.36 -0.20
CA ALA A 41 9.96 -0.08 -0.10
C ALA A 41 8.92 -0.87 -0.91
N LEU A 42 7.64 -0.52 -0.78
CA LEU A 42 6.55 -1.13 -1.53
C LEU A 42 6.68 -0.86 -3.03
N SER A 43 7.03 0.37 -3.43
CA SER A 43 7.27 0.72 -4.82
C SER A 43 8.43 -0.08 -5.42
N LEU A 44 9.52 -0.24 -4.66
CA LEU A 44 10.67 -1.03 -5.08
C LEU A 44 10.31 -2.50 -5.25
N ALA A 45 9.59 -3.08 -4.28
CA ALA A 45 9.14 -4.47 -4.36
C ALA A 45 8.22 -4.67 -5.58
N PHE A 46 7.26 -3.77 -5.79
CA PHE A 46 6.37 -3.80 -6.95
C PHE A 46 7.12 -3.74 -8.27
N LEU A 47 8.04 -2.78 -8.44
CA LEU A 47 8.81 -2.61 -9.66
C LEU A 47 9.74 -3.80 -9.91
N ARG A 48 10.39 -4.35 -8.88
CA ARG A 48 11.22 -5.56 -9.04
C ARG A 48 10.40 -6.77 -9.45
N ALA A 49 9.25 -6.98 -8.81
CA ALA A 49 8.37 -8.10 -9.13
C ALA A 49 7.79 -7.99 -10.56
N THR A 50 7.39 -6.79 -11.00
CA THR A 50 6.63 -6.60 -12.25
C THR A 50 7.49 -6.24 -13.46
N VAL A 51 8.57 -5.47 -13.29
CA VAL A 51 9.41 -5.00 -14.40
C VAL A 51 10.65 -5.87 -14.58
N GLN A 52 11.21 -6.39 -13.48
CA GLN A 52 12.42 -7.23 -13.52
C GLN A 52 12.10 -8.73 -13.41
N GLU A 53 10.82 -9.09 -13.31
CA GLU A 53 10.35 -10.48 -13.19
C GLU A 53 11.02 -11.24 -12.04
N ARG A 54 11.32 -10.53 -10.95
CA ARG A 54 11.98 -11.07 -9.76
C ARG A 54 10.94 -11.64 -8.79
N GLU A 55 10.61 -12.92 -8.96
CA GLU A 55 9.58 -13.62 -8.17
C GLU A 55 9.84 -13.57 -6.65
N ASP A 56 11.10 -13.47 -6.22
CA ASP A 56 11.49 -13.32 -4.82
C ASP A 56 10.85 -12.07 -4.17
N TYR A 57 10.64 -10.99 -4.93
CA TYR A 57 9.96 -9.78 -4.45
C TYR A 57 8.45 -9.89 -4.44
N GLY A 58 7.87 -10.84 -5.19
CA GLY A 58 6.42 -11.11 -5.15
C GLY A 58 5.97 -11.57 -3.76
N SER A 59 6.83 -12.28 -3.03
CA SER A 59 6.57 -12.69 -1.65
C SER A 59 6.39 -11.50 -0.69
N LEU A 60 6.97 -10.34 -0.98
CA LEU A 60 6.83 -9.11 -0.18
C LEU A 60 5.53 -8.36 -0.49
N LEU A 61 4.83 -8.72 -1.57
CA LEU A 61 3.60 -8.06 -2.05
C LEU A 61 2.36 -8.91 -1.74
N ASN A 62 2.25 -9.36 -0.49
CA ASN A 62 1.07 -10.05 0.00
C ASN A 62 0.53 -9.39 1.29
N PRO A 63 -0.77 -9.56 1.63
CA PRO A 63 -1.36 -8.90 2.79
C PRO A 63 -0.65 -9.20 4.12
N SER A 64 -0.17 -10.42 4.34
CA SER A 64 0.52 -10.80 5.57
C SER A 64 1.87 -10.09 5.69
N ALA A 65 2.67 -10.08 4.62
CA ALA A 65 3.95 -9.37 4.59
C ALA A 65 3.78 -7.85 4.79
N VAL A 66 2.72 -7.27 4.21
CA VAL A 66 2.40 -5.84 4.40
C VAL A 66 1.89 -5.56 5.82
N ALA A 67 1.15 -6.49 6.43
CA ALA A 67 0.69 -6.35 7.81
C ALA A 67 1.83 -6.35 8.82
N GLU A 68 2.93 -7.06 8.56
CA GLU A 68 4.15 -7.01 9.38
C GLU A 68 4.86 -5.65 9.32
N LEU A 69 4.62 -4.84 8.28
CA LEU A 69 5.14 -3.48 8.16
C LEU A 69 4.31 -2.45 8.92
N ASN A 70 3.17 -2.85 9.48
CA ASN A 70 2.31 -1.95 10.24
C ASN A 70 3.03 -1.53 11.52
N ALA A 71 3.10 -0.22 11.72
CA ALA A 71 3.49 0.39 12.98
C ALA A 71 2.25 1.03 13.63
N ASP A 72 2.33 1.38 14.91
CA ASP A 72 1.22 1.98 15.67
C ASP A 72 0.59 3.19 14.95
N THR A 73 1.38 3.94 14.19
CA THR A 73 0.99 5.16 13.48
C THR A 73 0.86 5.03 11.96
N LEU A 74 1.16 3.86 11.39
CA LEU A 74 1.08 3.60 9.95
C LEU A 74 0.45 2.24 9.71
N ARG A 75 -0.83 2.25 9.34
CA ARG A 75 -1.59 1.04 9.02
C ARG A 75 -1.79 0.93 7.53
N LEU A 76 -1.26 -0.15 6.97
CA LEU A 76 -1.23 -0.47 5.55
C LEU A 76 -2.12 -1.69 5.32
N SER A 77 -2.85 -1.67 4.20
CA SER A 77 -3.65 -2.79 3.72
C SER A 77 -3.37 -3.01 2.24
N LEU A 78 -2.99 -4.23 1.88
CA LEU A 78 -2.89 -4.62 0.48
C LEU A 78 -4.24 -5.17 0.02
N ILE A 79 -4.89 -4.42 -0.87
CA ILE A 79 -6.14 -4.80 -1.52
C ILE A 79 -5.80 -5.45 -2.86
N ARG A 80 -6.19 -6.71 -3.00
CA ARG A 80 -6.06 -7.47 -4.25
C ARG A 80 -7.45 -7.69 -4.86
N GLU A 81 -7.47 -7.86 -6.19
CA GLU A 81 -8.73 -7.99 -6.94
C GLU A 81 -9.56 -9.21 -6.52
N ASP A 82 -8.89 -10.30 -6.11
CA ASP A 82 -9.54 -11.52 -5.59
C ASP A 82 -10.33 -11.29 -4.31
N VAL A 83 -10.00 -10.24 -3.54
CA VAL A 83 -10.68 -9.88 -2.29
C VAL A 83 -11.90 -8.98 -2.52
N LEU A 84 -11.98 -8.29 -3.66
CA LEU A 84 -13.07 -7.34 -3.97
C LEU A 84 -14.25 -7.94 -4.73
N GLY A 85 -14.20 -9.23 -5.08
CA GLY A 85 -15.37 -10.04 -5.40
C GLY A 85 -16.49 -9.34 -6.18
N VAL A 86 -16.19 -8.84 -7.38
CA VAL A 86 -17.18 -9.07 -8.45
C VAL A 86 -17.18 -10.58 -8.60
N ALA A 87 -18.18 -11.21 -7.98
CA ALA A 87 -18.39 -12.65 -8.08
C ALA A 87 -18.24 -13.03 -9.56
N LYS A 88 -17.26 -13.88 -9.87
CA LYS A 88 -17.24 -14.59 -11.14
C LYS A 88 -18.56 -15.36 -11.19
N LYS A 89 -19.53 -14.79 -11.90
CA LYS A 89 -20.63 -15.56 -12.45
C LYS A 89 -20.01 -16.48 -13.52
N ASP A 90 -20.57 -17.66 -13.63
CA ASP A 90 -20.15 -18.80 -14.47
C ASP A 90 -19.21 -19.72 -13.66
N VAL A 91 -19.63 -20.93 -13.28
CA VAL A 91 -20.27 -21.96 -14.10
C VAL A 91 -21.09 -22.88 -13.18
N LEU A 92 -22.36 -23.12 -13.52
CA LEU A 92 -23.01 -24.45 -13.54
C LEU A 92 -24.28 -24.32 -14.39
N ASP A 93 -24.09 -24.19 -15.71
CA ASP A 93 -25.06 -24.72 -16.68
C ASP A 93 -24.54 -26.10 -17.08
N GLU A 94 -24.84 -27.10 -16.25
CA GLU A 94 -24.93 -28.51 -16.67
C GLU A 94 -25.97 -29.18 -15.76
N GLY A 95 -27.22 -29.12 -16.22
CA GLY A 95 -28.34 -29.78 -15.60
C GLY A 95 -29.53 -29.76 -16.53
N MET A 96 -29.52 -30.62 -17.56
CA MET A 96 -30.50 -31.69 -17.83
C MET A 96 -30.53 -32.06 -19.32
#